data_AF-A0A959QAZ2-F1
#
_entry.id   AF-A0A959QAZ2-F1
#
_cell.length_a   1.000
_cell.length_b   1.000
_cell.length_c   1.000
_cell.angle_alpha   90.00
_cell.angle_beta   90.00
_cell.angle_gamma   90.00
#
_symmetry.space_group_name_H-M   'P 1'
#
loop_
_entity.id
_entity.type
_entity.pdbx_description
1 polymer ?
#
loop_
_entity_poly.entity_id
_entity_poly.type
_entity_poly.pdbx_seq_one_letter_code
_entity_poly.pdbx_strand_id
1 'polypeptide(L)'
;FNYDLQAHELAHQWFGDKVTCGSWADIWLNEGFATYLTGLTKEFLGSEADWTNWKTSRINSVTSEPDGSVWVDDTTSVNRIFSGRLSYSKGALLLHMLRYQLGDEDFFQGIQNYLLDPGMAYGYAHTDDLQYQLEQASGLDLEEFFADWFYGEGFPSYQIFWDYQDGLLQMKVFQGTSDPSVDFFEMRLPVLVKGQGQQQLLEVEHQSDGQYYELPVNFPVEEVIFDPDLWILSAGNEVEQMAFTDMKILPVDRIHLMPNPGRDWFILSEKGAALNLQSLRVYDALGRMISLVDLGNSSSYEYDASSLAPGWYVLEVQSNQGVWRNAWVKE
;
A
#
# COMPACT_ATOMS: atom_id res chain seq x y z
N PHE A 1 12.60 -28.18 -16.69
CA PHE A 1 11.69 -27.26 -15.98
C PHE A 1 12.24 -27.03 -14.58
N ASN A 2 12.27 -25.79 -14.10
CA ASN A 2 12.63 -25.51 -12.70
C ASN A 2 11.39 -25.75 -11.80
N TYR A 3 11.56 -25.72 -10.48
CA TYR A 3 10.48 -26.03 -9.53
C TYR A 3 9.29 -25.08 -9.68
N ASP A 4 9.55 -23.77 -9.73
CA ASP A 4 8.52 -22.74 -9.78
C ASP A 4 7.65 -22.87 -11.03
N LEU A 5 8.25 -23.12 -12.20
CA LEU A 5 7.49 -23.35 -13.43
C LEU A 5 6.63 -24.61 -13.34
N GLN A 6 7.10 -25.69 -12.70
CA GLN A 6 6.26 -26.88 -12.51
C GLN A 6 5.06 -26.62 -11.59
N ALA A 7 5.25 -25.85 -10.52
CA ALA A 7 4.15 -25.47 -9.62
C ALA A 7 3.13 -24.58 -10.35
N HIS A 8 3.61 -23.60 -11.13
CA HIS A 8 2.78 -22.69 -11.94
C HIS A 8 1.91 -23.47 -12.94
N GLU A 9 2.53 -24.32 -13.76
CA GLU A 9 1.78 -25.11 -14.76
C GLU A 9 0.84 -26.12 -14.10
N LEU A 10 1.15 -26.63 -12.91
CA LEU A 10 0.24 -27.52 -12.17
C LEU A 10 -0.96 -26.76 -11.61
N ALA A 11 -0.77 -25.52 -11.14
CA ALA A 11 -1.85 -24.67 -10.66
C ALA A 11 -2.89 -24.37 -11.77
N HIS A 12 -2.45 -24.31 -13.03
CA HIS A 12 -3.36 -24.12 -14.16
C HIS A 12 -4.41 -25.22 -14.33
N GLN A 13 -4.21 -26.42 -13.76
CA GLN A 13 -5.24 -27.46 -13.74
C GLN A 13 -6.54 -27.00 -13.08
N TRP A 14 -6.45 -26.09 -12.09
CA TRP A 14 -7.61 -25.48 -11.45
C TRP A 14 -7.93 -24.10 -12.04
N PHE A 15 -6.91 -23.27 -12.25
CA PHE A 15 -7.05 -21.87 -12.67
C PHE A 15 -6.51 -21.66 -14.08
N GLY A 16 -7.39 -21.70 -15.08
CA GLY A 16 -7.03 -21.68 -16.49
C GLY A 16 -7.65 -22.85 -17.26
N ASP A 17 -7.59 -24.06 -16.72
CA ASP A 17 -8.17 -25.26 -17.34
C ASP A 17 -9.57 -25.58 -16.80
N LYS A 18 -9.72 -25.71 -15.48
CA LYS A 18 -11.03 -25.98 -14.86
C LYS A 18 -11.91 -24.74 -14.88
N VAL A 19 -11.39 -23.58 -14.49
CA VAL A 19 -12.09 -22.30 -14.65
C VAL A 19 -11.20 -21.37 -15.44
N THR A 20 -11.61 -20.99 -16.64
CA THR A 20 -10.84 -20.11 -17.54
C THR A 20 -11.33 -18.66 -17.40
N CYS A 21 -10.44 -17.68 -17.55
CA CYS A 21 -10.86 -16.28 -17.70
C CYS A 21 -11.89 -16.08 -18.84
N GLY A 22 -12.98 -15.37 -18.56
CA GLY A 22 -14.05 -15.08 -19.52
C GLY A 22 -13.69 -14.02 -20.55
N SER A 23 -12.67 -13.21 -20.27
CA SER A 23 -12.08 -12.27 -21.21
C SER A 23 -10.58 -12.11 -20.95
N TRP A 24 -9.85 -11.51 -21.90
CA TRP A 24 -8.45 -11.13 -21.66
C TRP A 24 -8.29 -10.03 -20.60
N ALA A 25 -9.36 -9.30 -20.25
CA ALA A 25 -9.38 -8.40 -19.10
C ALA A 25 -9.23 -9.15 -17.77
N ASP A 26 -9.69 -10.41 -17.75
CA ASP A 26 -9.74 -11.28 -16.57
C ASP A 26 -8.57 -12.28 -16.52
N ILE A 27 -7.54 -12.13 -17.37
CA ILE A 27 -6.43 -13.09 -17.49
C ILE A 27 -5.67 -13.32 -16.17
N TRP A 28 -5.72 -12.37 -15.24
CA TRP A 28 -5.16 -12.50 -13.91
C TRP A 28 -5.79 -13.65 -13.10
N LEU A 29 -7.05 -14.02 -13.38
CA LEU A 29 -7.69 -15.20 -12.76
C LEU A 29 -6.98 -16.51 -13.12
N ASN A 30 -6.24 -16.53 -14.23
CA ASN A 30 -5.39 -17.65 -14.58
C ASN A 30 -3.97 -17.41 -14.03
N GLU A 31 -3.34 -16.31 -14.45
CA GLU A 31 -1.89 -16.09 -14.26
C GLU A 31 -1.55 -15.62 -12.83
N GLY A 32 -2.40 -14.80 -12.24
CA GLY A 32 -2.29 -14.36 -10.84
C GLY A 32 -2.45 -15.53 -9.87
N PHE A 33 -3.44 -16.41 -10.08
CA PHE A 33 -3.60 -17.62 -9.28
C PHE A 33 -2.43 -18.59 -9.45
N ALA A 34 -2.00 -18.89 -10.68
CA ALA A 34 -0.87 -19.80 -10.88
C ALA A 34 0.43 -19.25 -10.25
N THR A 35 0.63 -17.94 -10.33
CA THR A 35 1.75 -17.25 -9.68
C THR A 35 1.62 -17.31 -8.14
N TYR A 36 0.43 -17.07 -7.58
CA TYR A 36 0.20 -17.10 -6.14
C TYR A 36 0.33 -18.51 -5.56
N LEU A 37 -0.23 -19.52 -6.21
CA LEU A 37 -0.09 -20.93 -5.81
C LEU A 37 1.37 -21.39 -5.85
N THR A 38 2.16 -20.88 -6.81
CA THR A 38 3.61 -21.06 -6.78
C THR A 38 4.23 -20.46 -5.51
N GLY A 39 3.79 -19.28 -5.08
CA GLY A 39 4.16 -18.68 -3.79
C GLY A 39 3.75 -19.52 -2.58
N LEU A 40 2.52 -20.04 -2.56
CA LEU A 40 2.02 -20.91 -1.48
C LEU A 40 2.87 -22.18 -1.32
N THR A 41 3.48 -22.70 -2.38
CA THR A 41 4.44 -23.81 -2.21
C THR A 41 5.64 -23.42 -1.35
N LYS A 42 6.08 -22.16 -1.37
CA LYS A 42 7.17 -21.65 -0.54
C LYS A 42 6.74 -21.55 0.93
N GLU A 43 5.51 -21.12 1.17
CA GLU A 43 4.92 -21.05 2.51
C GLU A 43 4.71 -22.45 3.12
N PHE A 44 4.06 -23.36 2.40
CA PHE A 44 3.66 -24.65 2.96
C PHE A 44 4.72 -25.74 2.87
N LEU A 45 5.61 -25.69 1.87
CA LEU A 45 6.60 -26.75 1.61
C LEU A 45 8.05 -26.25 1.68
N GLY A 46 8.25 -24.93 1.68
CA GLY A 46 9.56 -24.28 1.74
C GLY A 46 9.90 -23.78 3.15
N SER A 47 10.86 -22.87 3.21
CA SER A 47 11.24 -22.16 4.44
C SER A 47 10.58 -20.78 4.53
N GLU A 48 10.51 -20.22 5.73
CA GLU A 48 10.08 -18.83 5.95
C GLU A 48 10.88 -17.84 5.08
N ALA A 49 12.18 -18.08 4.90
CA ALA A 49 13.02 -17.28 4.01
C ALA A 49 12.60 -17.39 2.54
N ASP A 50 12.20 -18.56 2.06
CA ASP A 50 11.69 -18.72 0.69
C ASP A 50 10.40 -17.95 0.47
N TRP A 51 9.50 -17.98 1.46
CA TRP A 51 8.23 -17.25 1.42
C TRP A 51 8.45 -15.73 1.44
N THR A 52 9.27 -15.25 2.36
CA THR A 52 9.63 -13.83 2.45
C THR A 52 10.29 -13.35 1.17
N ASN A 53 11.25 -14.11 0.62
CA ASN A 53 11.91 -13.76 -0.64
C ASN A 53 10.94 -13.71 -1.82
N TRP A 54 9.96 -14.62 -1.89
CA TRP A 54 8.93 -14.59 -2.93
C TRP A 54 8.08 -13.32 -2.81
N LYS A 55 7.56 -12.99 -1.62
CA LYS A 55 6.77 -11.77 -1.39
C LYS A 55 7.55 -10.52 -1.74
N THR A 56 8.77 -10.38 -1.22
CA THR A 56 9.66 -9.24 -1.52
C THR A 56 9.93 -9.13 -3.02
N SER A 57 10.17 -10.24 -3.72
CA SER A 57 10.40 -10.21 -5.17
C SER A 57 9.17 -9.75 -5.95
N ARG A 58 7.95 -10.12 -5.53
CA ARG A 58 6.71 -9.70 -6.18
C ARG A 58 6.43 -8.23 -5.90
N ILE A 59 6.56 -7.78 -4.66
CA ILE A 59 6.40 -6.37 -4.28
C ILE A 59 7.37 -5.51 -5.10
N ASN A 60 8.68 -5.83 -5.07
CA ASN A 60 9.69 -5.09 -5.85
C ASN A 60 9.41 -5.09 -7.36
N SER A 61 8.83 -6.17 -7.90
CA SER A 61 8.46 -6.20 -9.31
C SER A 61 7.30 -5.26 -9.61
N VAL A 62 6.29 -5.19 -8.75
CA VAL A 62 5.13 -4.32 -8.95
C VAL A 62 5.51 -2.86 -8.72
N THR A 63 6.25 -2.58 -7.66
CA THR A 63 6.65 -1.24 -7.25
C THR A 63 7.86 -0.69 -8.03
N SER A 64 8.24 -1.35 -9.13
CA SER A 64 9.32 -0.87 -10.00
C SER A 64 8.89 0.33 -10.86
N GLU A 65 7.59 0.50 -11.08
CA GLU A 65 6.97 1.63 -11.78
C GLU A 65 5.80 2.15 -10.93
N PRO A 66 5.49 3.45 -10.96
CA PRO A 66 4.41 4.04 -10.15
C PRO A 66 3.00 3.59 -10.56
N ASP A 67 2.84 3.08 -11.78
CA ASP A 67 1.56 2.91 -12.47
C ASP A 67 1.19 1.44 -12.74
N GLY A 68 0.00 1.25 -13.31
CA GLY A 68 -0.53 -0.02 -13.78
C GLY A 68 -1.47 -0.72 -12.80
N SER A 69 -2.53 -1.29 -13.37
CA SER A 69 -3.58 -2.04 -12.69
C SER A 69 -3.52 -3.53 -13.02
N VAL A 70 -4.22 -4.36 -12.24
CA VAL A 70 -4.40 -5.78 -12.58
C VAL A 70 -5.35 -5.93 -13.77
N TRP A 71 -6.40 -5.11 -13.82
CA TRP A 71 -7.35 -5.04 -14.93
C TRP A 71 -6.66 -4.71 -16.25
N VAL A 72 -6.81 -5.57 -17.26
CA VAL A 72 -6.21 -5.31 -18.59
C VAL A 72 -7.10 -4.35 -19.39
N ASP A 73 -6.61 -3.11 -19.49
CA ASP A 73 -7.20 -1.99 -20.21
C ASP A 73 -7.08 -2.12 -21.74
N ASP A 74 -5.99 -2.71 -22.23
CA ASP A 74 -5.78 -2.98 -23.66
C ASP A 74 -5.67 -4.49 -23.96
N THR A 75 -6.81 -5.09 -24.31
CA THR A 75 -6.92 -6.50 -24.72
C THR A 75 -6.45 -6.77 -26.15
N THR A 76 -5.93 -5.77 -26.86
CA THR A 76 -5.30 -5.95 -28.18
C THR A 76 -3.77 -6.12 -28.08
N SER A 77 -3.19 -5.75 -26.94
CA SER A 77 -1.76 -5.85 -26.66
C SER A 77 -1.42 -7.11 -25.88
N VAL A 78 -0.79 -8.09 -26.54
CA VAL A 78 -0.30 -9.33 -25.90
C VAL A 78 0.65 -9.03 -24.74
N ASN A 79 1.50 -8.01 -24.86
CA ASN A 79 2.43 -7.64 -23.78
C ASN A 79 1.71 -7.09 -22.55
N ARG A 80 0.57 -6.41 -22.74
CA ARG A 80 -0.24 -5.90 -21.64
C ARG A 80 -1.04 -7.02 -20.98
N ILE A 81 -1.63 -7.91 -21.79
CA ILE A 81 -2.35 -9.10 -21.34
C ILE A 81 -1.44 -9.99 -20.49
N PHE A 82 -0.24 -10.28 -20.98
CA PHE A 82 0.74 -11.14 -20.29
C PHE A 82 1.87 -10.34 -19.65
N SER A 83 1.50 -9.25 -18.97
CA SER A 83 2.46 -8.44 -18.22
C SER A 83 2.91 -9.18 -16.96
N GLY A 84 4.18 -9.62 -16.92
CA GLY A 84 4.76 -10.26 -15.73
C GLY A 84 4.69 -9.39 -14.46
N ARG A 85 4.66 -8.06 -14.62
CA ARG A 85 4.46 -7.12 -13.52
C ARG A 85 3.01 -7.11 -13.03
N LEU A 86 2.05 -6.97 -13.95
CA LEU A 86 0.67 -6.63 -13.60
C LEU A 86 -0.23 -7.87 -13.51
N SER A 87 -0.31 -8.66 -14.59
CA SER A 87 -1.20 -9.84 -14.65
C SER A 87 -0.72 -10.98 -13.76
N TYR A 88 0.60 -11.08 -13.54
CA TYR A 88 1.23 -12.13 -12.74
C TYR A 88 1.55 -11.64 -11.33
N SER A 89 2.47 -10.66 -11.18
CA SER A 89 2.95 -10.26 -9.85
C SER A 89 1.92 -9.46 -9.06
N LYS A 90 1.31 -8.41 -9.64
CA LYS A 90 0.23 -7.65 -8.97
C LYS A 90 -1.02 -8.51 -8.79
N GLY A 91 -1.39 -9.32 -9.78
CA GLY A 91 -2.48 -10.30 -9.65
C GLY A 91 -2.27 -11.32 -8.52
N ALA A 92 -1.05 -11.82 -8.31
CA ALA A 92 -0.75 -12.71 -7.19
C ALA A 92 -0.78 -12.01 -5.83
N LEU A 93 -0.31 -10.75 -5.77
CA LEU A 93 -0.38 -9.95 -4.55
C LEU A 93 -1.82 -9.51 -4.22
N LEU A 94 -2.68 -9.34 -5.22
CA LEU A 94 -4.12 -9.11 -5.02
C LEU A 94 -4.74 -10.29 -4.25
N LEU A 95 -4.44 -11.53 -4.64
CA LEU A 95 -4.88 -12.73 -3.91
C LEU A 95 -4.27 -12.81 -2.50
N HIS A 96 -3.00 -12.43 -2.34
CA HIS A 96 -2.34 -12.38 -1.05
C HIS A 96 -2.99 -11.39 -0.08
N MET A 97 -3.34 -10.20 -0.57
CA MET A 97 -4.05 -9.17 0.21
C MET A 97 -5.50 -9.57 0.50
N LEU A 98 -6.20 -10.22 -0.44
CA LEU A 98 -7.51 -10.80 -0.18
C LEU A 98 -7.45 -11.85 0.94
N ARG A 99 -6.46 -12.75 0.91
CA ARG A 99 -6.26 -13.72 1.98
C ARG A 99 -6.02 -13.04 3.33
N TYR A 100 -5.26 -11.94 3.35
CA TYR A 100 -5.06 -11.16 4.57
C TYR A 100 -6.37 -10.56 5.11
N GLN A 101 -7.15 -9.91 4.23
CA GLN A 101 -8.38 -9.23 4.63
C GLN A 101 -9.49 -10.17 5.08
N LEU A 102 -9.63 -11.32 4.41
CA LEU A 102 -10.68 -12.30 4.70
C LEU A 102 -10.25 -13.28 5.80
N GLY A 103 -8.95 -13.47 5.99
CA GLY A 103 -8.41 -14.59 6.75
C GLY A 103 -8.44 -15.91 5.97
N ASP A 104 -7.63 -16.86 6.43
CA ASP A 104 -7.40 -18.13 5.72
C ASP A 104 -8.68 -18.94 5.49
N GLU A 105 -9.55 -19.06 6.50
CA GLU A 105 -10.76 -19.90 6.44
C GLU A 105 -11.70 -19.42 5.33
N ASP A 106 -12.08 -18.15 5.37
CA ASP A 106 -13.04 -17.58 4.42
C ASP A 106 -12.44 -17.42 3.03
N PHE A 107 -11.16 -17.06 2.93
CA PHE A 107 -10.47 -16.99 1.64
C PHE A 107 -10.47 -18.35 0.94
N PHE A 108 -9.97 -19.40 1.59
CA PHE A 108 -9.91 -20.73 0.96
C PHE A 108 -11.31 -21.32 0.71
N GLN A 109 -12.29 -21.02 1.57
CA GLN A 109 -13.67 -21.42 1.34
C GLN A 109 -14.25 -20.73 0.09
N GLY A 110 -14.03 -19.42 -0.08
CA GLY A 110 -14.46 -18.67 -1.27
C GLY A 110 -13.82 -19.20 -2.56
N ILE A 111 -12.51 -19.51 -2.53
CA ILE A 111 -11.82 -20.14 -3.67
C ILE A 111 -12.39 -21.53 -3.99
N GLN A 112 -12.72 -22.33 -2.97
CA GLN A 112 -13.35 -23.62 -3.18
C GLN A 112 -14.74 -23.46 -3.82
N ASN A 113 -15.53 -22.50 -3.35
CA ASN A 113 -16.86 -22.22 -3.91
C ASN A 113 -16.75 -21.79 -5.38
N TYR A 114 -15.83 -20.86 -5.69
CA TYR A 114 -15.51 -20.42 -7.04
C TYR A 114 -15.17 -21.60 -7.98
N LEU A 115 -14.29 -22.51 -7.56
CA LEU A 115 -13.89 -23.66 -8.38
C LEU A 115 -14.99 -24.74 -8.51
N LEU A 116 -15.99 -24.76 -7.63
CA LEU A 116 -17.07 -25.77 -7.61
C LEU A 116 -18.38 -25.24 -8.18
N ASP A 117 -18.49 -23.94 -8.43
CA ASP A 117 -19.69 -23.33 -8.97
C ASP A 117 -20.03 -23.95 -10.34
N PRO A 118 -21.24 -24.51 -10.53
CA PRO A 118 -21.62 -25.14 -11.79
C PRO A 118 -21.65 -24.21 -13.01
N GLY A 119 -21.74 -22.90 -12.81
CA GLY A 119 -21.69 -21.90 -13.88
C GLY A 119 -20.27 -21.59 -14.36
N MET A 120 -19.27 -21.77 -13.50
CA MET A 120 -17.86 -21.46 -13.79
C MET A 120 -17.02 -22.72 -14.06
N ALA A 121 -17.33 -23.83 -13.39
CA ALA A 121 -16.58 -25.07 -13.51
C ALA A 121 -16.67 -25.64 -14.94
N TYR A 122 -15.49 -25.88 -15.51
CA TYR A 122 -15.26 -26.25 -16.92
C TYR A 122 -15.79 -25.20 -17.91
N GLY A 123 -15.83 -23.94 -17.48
CA GLY A 123 -16.34 -22.81 -18.25
C GLY A 123 -15.49 -21.57 -18.02
N TYR A 124 -16.18 -20.42 -17.98
CA TYR A 124 -15.56 -19.11 -17.94
C TYR A 124 -15.98 -18.35 -16.69
N ALA A 125 -15.07 -17.55 -16.13
CA ALA A 125 -15.35 -16.64 -15.03
C ALA A 125 -14.77 -15.24 -15.29
N HIS A 126 -15.48 -14.24 -14.80
CA HIS A 126 -15.04 -12.86 -14.72
C HIS A 126 -14.60 -12.52 -13.29
N THR A 127 -13.89 -11.41 -13.14
CA THR A 127 -13.40 -10.93 -11.84
C THR A 127 -14.55 -10.81 -10.82
N ASP A 128 -15.70 -10.30 -11.24
CA ASP A 128 -16.90 -10.16 -10.41
C ASP A 128 -17.43 -11.50 -9.87
N ASP A 129 -17.25 -12.60 -10.62
CA ASP A 129 -17.66 -13.93 -10.17
C ASP A 129 -16.79 -14.41 -8.99
N LEU A 130 -15.48 -14.14 -9.02
CA LEU A 130 -14.59 -14.43 -7.90
C LEU A 130 -14.92 -13.53 -6.71
N GLN A 131 -15.08 -12.22 -6.94
CA GLN A 131 -15.46 -11.27 -5.90
C GLN A 131 -16.71 -11.76 -5.17
N TYR A 132 -17.78 -12.09 -5.89
CA TYR A 132 -19.02 -12.58 -5.32
C TYR A 132 -18.81 -13.80 -4.41
N GLN A 133 -18.01 -14.79 -4.84
CA GLN A 133 -17.77 -16.00 -4.04
C GLN A 133 -16.97 -15.74 -2.76
N LEU A 134 -16.03 -14.77 -2.81
CA LEU A 134 -15.27 -14.32 -1.65
C LEU A 134 -16.14 -13.53 -0.65
N GLU A 135 -17.03 -12.68 -1.15
CA GLU A 135 -18.02 -11.95 -0.34
C GLU A 135 -19.02 -12.92 0.31
N GLN A 136 -19.48 -13.95 -0.43
CA GLN A 136 -20.37 -14.96 0.15
C GLN A 136 -19.71 -15.79 1.25
N ALA A 137 -18.40 -16.03 1.17
CA ALA A 137 -17.66 -16.77 2.18
C ALA A 137 -17.37 -15.92 3.42
N SER A 138 -16.91 -14.68 3.23
CA SER A 138 -16.45 -13.81 4.32
C SER A 138 -17.55 -12.95 4.95
N GLY A 139 -18.63 -12.66 4.20
CA GLY A 139 -19.63 -11.66 4.58
C GLY A 139 -19.12 -10.21 4.52
N LEU A 140 -17.92 -9.97 3.97
CA LEU A 140 -17.37 -8.64 3.73
C LEU A 140 -17.81 -8.12 2.36
N ASP A 141 -17.92 -6.80 2.26
CA ASP A 141 -18.08 -6.09 0.99
C ASP A 141 -16.69 -5.79 0.42
N LEU A 142 -16.42 -6.22 -0.81
CA LEU A 142 -15.12 -6.07 -1.46
C LEU A 142 -15.13 -5.05 -2.60
N GLU A 143 -16.22 -4.29 -2.78
CA GLU A 143 -16.34 -3.31 -3.87
C GLU A 143 -15.17 -2.31 -3.87
N GLU A 144 -14.88 -1.67 -2.73
CA GLU A 144 -13.78 -0.71 -2.63
C GLU A 144 -12.41 -1.37 -2.83
N PHE A 145 -12.23 -2.60 -2.29
CA PHE A 145 -10.98 -3.33 -2.47
C PHE A 145 -10.69 -3.60 -3.95
N PHE A 146 -11.69 -4.03 -4.74
CA PHE A 146 -11.50 -4.24 -6.17
C PHE A 146 -11.38 -2.91 -6.94
N ALA A 147 -12.09 -1.86 -6.52
CA ALA A 147 -11.93 -0.52 -7.08
C ALA A 147 -10.46 -0.05 -7.00
N ASP A 148 -9.84 -0.17 -5.83
CA ASP A 148 -8.47 0.31 -5.60
C ASP A 148 -7.41 -0.61 -6.20
N TRP A 149 -7.51 -1.91 -5.92
CA TRP A 149 -6.39 -2.83 -6.14
C TRP A 149 -6.46 -3.57 -7.48
N PHE A 150 -7.66 -3.77 -8.03
CA PHE A 150 -7.86 -4.43 -9.31
C PHE A 150 -7.97 -3.43 -10.46
N TYR A 151 -8.90 -2.46 -10.35
CA TYR A 151 -9.13 -1.44 -11.38
C TYR A 151 -8.12 -0.29 -11.26
N GLY A 152 -7.85 0.16 -10.04
CA GLY A 152 -6.92 1.22 -9.73
C GLY A 152 -5.46 0.89 -10.04
N GLU A 153 -4.70 1.93 -10.40
CA GLU A 153 -3.28 1.83 -10.69
C GLU A 153 -2.43 2.09 -9.45
N GLY A 154 -1.18 1.64 -9.50
CA GLY A 154 -0.21 1.96 -8.46
C GLY A 154 -0.37 1.18 -7.16
N PHE A 155 0.12 1.77 -6.07
CA PHE A 155 0.20 1.21 -4.72
C PHE A 155 0.40 2.34 -3.68
N PRO A 156 0.08 2.10 -2.40
CA PRO A 156 0.32 3.07 -1.33
C PRO A 156 1.75 3.07 -0.79
N SER A 157 2.09 4.18 -0.16
CA SER A 157 3.21 4.39 0.76
C SER A 157 2.66 4.83 2.11
N TYR A 158 3.26 4.37 3.21
CA TYR A 158 2.82 4.69 4.56
C TYR A 158 3.88 5.45 5.35
N GLN A 159 3.51 6.58 5.94
CA GLN A 159 4.35 7.31 6.91
C GLN A 159 3.68 7.21 8.28
N ILE A 160 4.33 6.49 9.20
CA ILE A 160 3.80 6.18 10.52
C ILE A 160 4.63 6.89 11.58
N PHE A 161 3.99 7.84 12.25
CA PHE A 161 4.55 8.48 13.43
C PHE A 161 3.98 7.83 14.68
N TRP A 162 4.83 7.58 15.68
CA TRP A 162 4.37 6.97 16.92
C TRP A 162 5.07 7.53 18.16
N ASP A 163 4.36 7.45 19.28
CA ASP A 163 4.85 7.76 20.62
C ASP A 163 4.22 6.78 21.61
N TYR A 164 4.87 6.58 22.75
CA TYR A 164 4.33 5.75 23.82
C TYR A 164 4.43 6.49 25.15
N GLN A 165 3.27 6.80 25.73
CA GLN A 165 3.16 7.49 27.02
C GLN A 165 2.02 6.89 27.84
N ASP A 166 2.23 6.75 29.15
CA ASP A 166 1.19 6.35 30.12
C ASP A 166 0.42 5.06 29.79
N GLY A 167 1.05 4.09 29.12
CA GLY A 167 0.41 2.81 28.76
C GLY A 167 -0.30 2.81 27.40
N LEU A 168 -0.22 3.91 26.67
CA LEU A 168 -0.89 4.12 25.40
C LEU A 168 0.14 4.31 24.29
N LEU A 169 0.03 3.48 23.26
CA LEU A 169 0.68 3.70 21.99
C LEU A 169 -0.19 4.68 21.20
N GLN A 170 0.37 5.85 20.90
CA GLN A 170 -0.24 6.84 20.04
C GLN A 170 0.40 6.73 18.67
N MET A 171 -0.41 6.54 17.64
CA MET A 171 0.05 6.40 16.27
C MET A 171 -0.71 7.34 15.36
N LYS A 172 0.00 7.88 14.37
CA LYS A 172 -0.60 8.62 13.28
C LYS A 172 -0.06 8.11 11.97
N VAL A 173 -0.98 7.71 11.09
CA VAL A 173 -0.65 7.08 9.82
C VAL A 173 -1.07 8.00 8.69
N PHE A 174 -0.12 8.36 7.85
CA PHE A 174 -0.36 9.02 6.58
C PHE A 174 -0.18 8.04 5.44
N GLN A 175 -0.94 8.26 4.38
CA GLN A 175 -0.86 7.51 3.15
C GLN A 175 -0.45 8.45 2.00
N GLY A 176 0.33 7.94 1.07
CA GLY A 176 0.53 8.54 -0.24
C GLY A 176 0.26 7.49 -1.32
N THR A 177 -0.31 7.90 -2.45
CA THR A 177 -0.52 7.03 -3.61
C THR A 177 0.60 7.21 -4.64
N SER A 178 1.01 6.14 -5.32
CA SER A 178 1.95 6.24 -6.44
C SER A 178 1.29 6.71 -7.75
N ASP A 179 -0.04 6.64 -7.85
CA ASP A 179 -0.81 7.01 -9.04
C ASP A 179 -2.13 7.72 -8.68
N PRO A 180 -2.51 8.82 -9.35
CA PRO A 180 -3.71 9.59 -9.01
C PRO A 180 -5.04 8.92 -9.40
N SER A 181 -5.04 7.72 -9.99
CA SER A 181 -6.27 6.95 -10.25
C SER A 181 -6.91 6.41 -8.97
N VAL A 182 -6.15 6.30 -7.87
CA VAL A 182 -6.62 5.89 -6.55
C VAL A 182 -6.29 6.99 -5.55
N ASP A 183 -7.33 7.58 -4.96
CA ASP A 183 -7.19 8.69 -4.01
C ASP A 183 -6.72 8.20 -2.63
N PHE A 184 -7.10 6.98 -2.25
CA PHE A 184 -6.75 6.33 -1.00
C PHE A 184 -6.95 4.81 -1.13
N PHE A 185 -6.11 4.02 -0.46
CA PHE A 185 -6.20 2.56 -0.41
C PHE A 185 -6.67 2.15 0.98
N GLU A 186 -7.95 1.79 1.11
CA GLU A 186 -8.53 1.28 2.35
C GLU A 186 -7.93 -0.09 2.68
N MET A 187 -7.25 -0.19 3.82
CA MET A 187 -6.59 -1.42 4.21
C MET A 187 -6.43 -1.52 5.72
N ARG A 188 -6.57 -2.74 6.24
CA ARG A 188 -6.17 -3.02 7.61
C ARG A 188 -4.65 -3.07 7.65
N LEU A 189 -4.03 -2.37 8.60
CA LEU A 189 -2.58 -2.28 8.69
C LEU A 189 -2.08 -3.17 9.84
N PRO A 190 -1.27 -4.22 9.56
CA PRO A 190 -0.58 -4.97 10.59
C PRO A 190 0.63 -4.17 11.10
N VAL A 191 0.68 -3.99 12.42
CA VAL A 191 1.71 -3.22 13.12
C VAL A 191 2.23 -4.03 14.30
N LEU A 192 3.48 -4.48 14.21
CA LEU A 192 4.13 -5.22 15.28
C LEU A 192 4.82 -4.24 16.22
N VAL A 193 4.42 -4.27 17.49
CA VAL A 193 5.07 -3.49 18.54
C VAL A 193 5.89 -4.38 19.44
N LYS A 194 7.08 -3.90 19.82
CA LYS A 194 8.03 -4.63 20.66
C LYS A 194 8.56 -3.76 21.79
N GLY A 195 8.89 -4.38 22.90
CA GLY A 195 9.57 -3.74 24.01
C GLY A 195 9.70 -4.66 25.22
N GLN A 196 10.77 -4.52 25.99
CA GLN A 196 11.05 -5.35 27.16
C GLN A 196 11.03 -6.87 26.89
N GLY A 197 11.38 -7.31 25.68
CA GLY A 197 11.34 -8.72 25.27
C GLY A 197 9.92 -9.27 25.04
N GLN A 198 8.91 -8.40 25.05
CA GLN A 198 7.53 -8.71 24.64
C GLN A 198 7.25 -8.17 23.24
N GLN A 199 6.28 -8.77 22.57
CA GLN A 199 5.79 -8.30 21.29
C GLN A 199 4.29 -8.51 21.16
N GLN A 200 3.62 -7.65 20.41
CA GLN A 200 2.20 -7.73 20.11
C GLN A 200 1.96 -7.28 18.67
N LEU A 201 1.27 -8.09 17.88
CA LEU A 201 0.77 -7.67 16.57
C LEU A 201 -0.57 -6.95 16.78
N LEU A 202 -0.64 -5.71 16.33
CA LEU A 202 -1.83 -4.87 16.31
C LEU A 202 -2.34 -4.80 14.87
N GLU A 203 -3.64 -4.75 14.70
CA GLU A 203 -4.27 -4.51 13.41
C GLU A 203 -5.18 -3.29 13.53
N VAL A 204 -4.96 -2.32 12.66
CA VAL A 204 -5.73 -1.07 12.66
C VAL A 204 -6.41 -0.85 11.32
N GLU A 205 -7.70 -0.50 11.34
CA GLU A 205 -8.42 -0.12 10.13
C GLU A 205 -7.98 1.28 9.68
N HIS A 206 -7.44 1.40 8.47
CA HIS A 206 -6.99 2.67 7.91
C HIS A 206 -7.91 3.10 6.77
N GLN A 207 -8.68 4.16 7.05
CA GLN A 207 -9.81 4.64 6.24
C GLN A 207 -9.68 6.11 5.86
N SER A 208 -8.60 6.79 6.29
CA SER A 208 -8.34 8.18 5.93
C SER A 208 -6.87 8.57 6.11
N ASP A 209 -6.38 9.48 5.26
CA ASP A 209 -5.03 10.04 5.40
C ASP A 209 -4.89 10.83 6.72
N GLY A 210 -3.79 10.58 7.42
CA GLY A 210 -3.50 11.20 8.71
C GLY A 210 -4.33 10.65 9.87
N GLN A 211 -4.92 9.46 9.73
CA GLN A 211 -5.73 8.82 10.76
C GLN A 211 -4.91 8.59 12.05
N TYR A 212 -5.57 8.86 13.18
CA TYR A 212 -4.98 8.76 14.50
C TYR A 212 -5.51 7.53 15.25
N TYR A 213 -4.61 6.86 15.96
CA TYR A 213 -4.88 5.69 16.78
C TYR A 213 -4.32 5.88 18.17
N GLU A 214 -5.08 5.45 19.17
CA GLU A 214 -4.65 5.33 20.55
C GLU A 214 -4.94 3.91 21.02
N LEU A 215 -3.88 3.13 21.21
CA LEU A 215 -3.95 1.68 21.42
C LEU A 215 -3.34 1.32 22.77
N PRO A 216 -4.06 0.58 23.63
CA PRO A 216 -3.49 0.12 24.89
C PRO A 216 -2.44 -0.96 24.64
N VAL A 217 -1.24 -0.77 25.17
CA VAL A 217 -0.16 -1.77 25.13
C VAL A 217 0.37 -1.98 26.54
N ASN A 218 0.42 -3.24 26.98
CA ASN A 218 0.70 -3.59 28.39
C ASN A 218 2.20 -3.63 28.74
N PHE A 219 3.06 -3.11 27.86
CA PHE A 219 4.49 -3.01 28.05
C PHE A 219 5.02 -1.74 27.38
N PRO A 220 6.10 -1.14 27.90
CA PRO A 220 6.77 -0.01 27.24
C PRO A 220 7.19 -0.36 25.81
N VAL A 221 6.64 0.36 24.84
CA VAL A 221 6.97 0.17 23.41
C VAL A 221 8.30 0.84 23.12
N GLU A 222 9.22 0.07 22.54
CA GLU A 222 10.58 0.48 22.15
C GLU A 222 10.75 0.49 20.62
N GLU A 223 9.94 -0.29 19.90
CA GLU A 223 10.00 -0.43 18.45
C GLU A 223 8.60 -0.68 17.88
N VAL A 224 8.31 -0.05 16.73
CA VAL A 224 7.10 -0.25 15.92
C VAL A 224 7.54 -0.65 14.53
N ILE A 225 7.00 -1.76 14.01
CA ILE A 225 7.33 -2.31 12.70
C ILE A 225 6.02 -2.43 11.91
N PHE A 226 5.97 -1.72 10.78
CA PHE A 226 4.86 -1.83 9.83
C PHE A 226 5.00 -3.10 8.99
N ASP A 227 3.89 -3.83 8.84
CA ASP A 227 3.73 -4.98 7.97
C ASP A 227 4.91 -5.96 7.98
N PRO A 228 5.26 -6.52 9.16
CA PRO A 228 6.46 -7.35 9.32
C PRO A 228 6.45 -8.61 8.44
N ASP A 229 5.25 -9.06 8.05
CA ASP A 229 5.02 -10.26 7.26
C ASP A 229 4.71 -9.97 5.79
N LEU A 230 4.81 -8.71 5.34
CA LEU A 230 4.62 -8.32 3.93
C LEU A 230 3.26 -8.76 3.38
N TRP A 231 2.18 -8.50 4.10
CA TRP A 231 0.81 -8.73 3.66
C TRP A 231 0.36 -7.73 2.60
N ILE A 232 0.85 -6.49 2.67
CA ILE A 232 0.35 -5.37 1.89
C ILE A 232 1.32 -5.04 0.73
N LEU A 233 0.80 -4.93 -0.48
CA LEU A 233 1.52 -4.33 -1.59
C LEU A 233 1.71 -2.84 -1.31
N SER A 234 2.90 -2.44 -0.90
CA SER A 234 3.28 -1.05 -0.64
C SER A 234 4.78 -0.85 -0.82
N ALA A 235 5.22 0.40 -0.98
CA ALA A 235 6.64 0.76 -0.98
C ALA A 235 6.83 2.19 -0.47
N GLY A 236 8.08 2.53 -0.12
CA GLY A 236 8.39 3.85 0.44
C GLY A 236 7.84 4.06 1.85
N ASN A 237 7.65 2.98 2.62
CA ASN A 237 7.09 3.05 3.96
C ASN A 237 8.14 3.54 4.96
N GLU A 238 7.77 4.47 5.84
CA GLU A 238 8.59 5.03 6.90
C GLU A 238 7.88 4.90 8.25
N VAL A 239 8.61 4.48 9.28
CA VAL A 239 8.12 4.43 10.66
C VAL A 239 9.09 5.20 11.55
N GLU A 240 8.60 6.25 12.21
CA GLU A 240 9.42 7.16 13.00
C GLU A 240 8.80 7.38 14.39
N GLN A 241 9.63 7.30 15.43
CA GLN A 241 9.22 7.70 16.76
C GLN A 241 9.32 9.23 16.89
N MET A 242 8.23 9.89 17.26
CA MET A 242 8.17 11.34 17.39
C MET A 242 7.20 11.72 18.52
N ALA A 243 7.50 12.76 19.30
CA ALA A 243 6.62 13.19 20.38
C ALA A 243 5.23 13.58 19.86
N PHE A 244 4.15 13.21 20.57
CA PHE A 244 2.79 13.46 20.08
C PHE A 244 2.43 14.93 19.83
N THR A 245 3.02 15.87 20.57
CA THR A 245 2.87 17.31 20.28
C THR A 245 3.27 17.67 18.85
N ASP A 246 4.22 16.92 18.31
CA ASP A 246 4.77 17.14 16.98
C ASP A 246 3.91 16.44 15.90
N MET A 247 3.08 15.44 16.25
CA MET A 247 2.20 14.70 15.32
C MET A 247 0.87 15.42 14.95
N LYS A 248 0.53 16.55 15.57
CA LYS A 248 -0.75 17.24 15.32
C LYS A 248 -0.82 17.74 13.87
N ILE A 249 -1.83 17.39 13.08
CA ILE A 249 -1.96 17.98 11.73
C ILE A 249 -2.49 19.41 11.89
N LEU A 250 -1.76 20.34 11.31
CA LEU A 250 -2.17 21.71 11.16
C LEU A 250 -3.11 21.83 9.95
N PRO A 251 -4.21 22.61 10.05
CA PRO A 251 -5.03 22.92 8.90
C PRO A 251 -4.20 23.45 7.72
N VAL A 252 -4.58 23.08 6.50
CA VAL A 252 -3.80 23.40 5.28
C VAL A 252 -3.61 24.91 5.10
N ASP A 253 -4.51 25.74 5.63
CA ASP A 253 -4.39 27.19 5.56
C ASP A 253 -3.41 27.80 6.59
N ARG A 254 -2.83 27.00 7.50
CA ARG A 254 -1.86 27.47 8.50
C ARG A 254 -0.49 27.81 7.92
N ILE A 255 -0.14 27.28 6.74
CA ILE A 255 1.07 27.65 6.01
C ILE A 255 0.67 28.04 4.60
N HIS A 256 1.12 29.22 4.17
CA HIS A 256 0.95 29.70 2.82
C HIS A 256 2.10 29.19 1.96
N LEU A 257 1.77 28.38 0.95
CA LEU A 257 2.68 27.82 -0.05
C LEU A 257 2.51 28.56 -1.37
N MET A 258 3.56 29.22 -1.86
CA MET A 258 3.52 29.92 -3.14
C MET A 258 4.87 29.98 -3.87
N PRO A 259 4.90 30.02 -5.21
CA PRO A 259 3.79 29.73 -6.09
C PRO A 259 3.48 28.22 -6.09
N ASN A 260 2.21 27.86 -6.30
CA ASN A 260 1.78 26.47 -6.53
C ASN A 260 0.63 26.46 -7.56
N PRO A 261 0.85 26.00 -8.80
CA PRO A 261 2.09 25.43 -9.34
C PRO A 261 3.27 26.41 -9.34
N GLY A 262 4.50 25.88 -9.25
CA GLY A 262 5.74 26.65 -9.27
C GLY A 262 6.77 26.10 -10.27
N ARG A 263 7.94 26.74 -10.37
CA ARG A 263 9.03 26.34 -11.29
C ARG A 263 10.32 26.04 -10.54
N ASP A 264 11.05 27.08 -10.21
CA ASP A 264 12.40 26.95 -9.65
C ASP A 264 12.43 27.11 -8.13
N TRP A 265 11.34 27.54 -7.51
CA TRP A 265 11.27 27.78 -6.07
C TRP A 265 9.84 27.77 -5.56
N PHE A 266 9.71 27.61 -4.25
CA PHE A 266 8.50 27.91 -3.50
C PHE A 266 8.84 28.50 -2.13
N ILE A 267 7.91 29.28 -1.57
CA ILE A 267 7.99 29.86 -0.24
C ILE A 267 6.92 29.21 0.63
N LEU A 268 7.34 28.82 1.82
CA LEU A 268 6.49 28.47 2.95
C LEU A 268 6.48 29.65 3.91
N SER A 269 5.30 30.09 4.34
CA SER A 269 5.18 31.13 5.37
C SER A 269 4.03 30.83 6.33
N GLU A 270 4.28 30.96 7.63
CA GLU A 270 3.27 30.68 8.65
C GLU A 270 2.12 31.70 8.60
N LYS A 271 0.91 31.26 8.97
CA LYS A 271 -0.28 32.10 9.08
C LYS A 271 -0.89 31.99 10.48
N GLY A 272 -1.21 33.14 11.05
CA GLY A 272 -1.86 33.23 12.36
C GLY A 272 -0.88 33.15 13.52
N ALA A 273 -1.18 32.29 14.51
CA ALA A 273 -0.30 32.09 15.65
C ALA A 273 1.02 31.41 15.23
N ALA A 274 2.13 31.88 15.79
CA ALA A 274 3.48 31.42 15.47
C ALA A 274 3.60 29.89 15.57
N LEU A 275 4.02 29.29 14.46
CA LEU A 275 4.26 27.86 14.29
C LEU A 275 5.72 27.50 14.52
N ASN A 276 6.66 28.44 14.32
CA ASN A 276 8.09 28.18 14.40
C ASN A 276 8.47 26.95 13.56
N LEU A 277 8.50 27.10 12.24
CA LEU A 277 8.76 26.00 11.31
C LEU A 277 10.14 25.40 11.63
N GLN A 278 10.17 24.11 11.92
CA GLN A 278 11.34 23.38 12.42
C GLN A 278 12.07 22.63 11.31
N SER A 279 11.35 21.89 10.48
CA SER A 279 11.92 21.17 9.35
C SER A 279 10.95 21.10 8.18
N LEU A 280 11.52 20.92 6.98
CA LEU A 280 10.79 20.62 5.75
C LEU A 280 11.32 19.30 5.18
N ARG A 281 10.41 18.36 4.94
CA ARG A 281 10.66 17.16 4.15
C ARG A 281 9.95 17.28 2.81
N VAL A 282 10.64 16.90 1.75
CA VAL A 282 10.10 16.87 0.39
C VAL A 282 10.13 15.43 -0.09
N TYR A 283 8.97 14.93 -0.49
CA TYR A 283 8.78 13.59 -1.03
C TYR A 283 8.47 13.67 -2.52
N ASP A 284 9.06 12.75 -3.30
CA ASP A 284 8.72 12.59 -4.71
C ASP A 284 7.41 11.81 -4.89
N ALA A 285 7.01 11.64 -6.16
CA ALA A 285 5.80 10.92 -6.55
C ALA A 285 5.76 9.43 -6.12
N LEU A 286 6.90 8.87 -5.74
CA LEU A 286 7.01 7.49 -5.25
C LEU A 286 7.02 7.42 -3.72
N GLY A 287 6.71 8.53 -3.04
CA GLY A 287 6.77 8.63 -1.59
C GLY A 287 8.18 8.65 -1.02
N ARG A 288 9.22 8.76 -1.85
CA ARG A 288 10.62 8.75 -1.37
C ARG A 288 11.00 10.14 -0.90
N MET A 289 11.58 10.24 0.29
CA MET A 289 12.16 11.50 0.76
C MET A 289 13.37 11.88 -0.10
N ILE A 290 13.28 13.02 -0.78
CA ILE A 290 14.35 13.54 -1.64
C ILE A 290 15.07 14.75 -1.02
N SER A 291 14.49 15.35 0.01
CA SER A 291 15.10 16.48 0.71
C SER A 291 14.62 16.56 2.16
N LEU A 292 15.55 16.88 3.06
CA LEU A 292 15.30 17.22 4.46
C LEU A 292 16.06 18.50 4.78
N VAL A 293 15.32 19.51 5.22
CA VAL A 293 15.84 20.84 5.51
C VAL A 293 15.52 21.22 6.95
N ASP A 294 16.52 21.67 7.70
CA ASP A 294 16.33 22.33 9.00
C ASP A 294 15.93 23.80 8.75
N LEU A 295 14.75 24.18 9.23
CA LEU A 295 14.18 25.51 9.07
C LEU A 295 14.52 26.44 10.24
N GLY A 296 15.17 25.94 11.30
CA GLY A 296 15.71 26.75 12.39
C GLY A 296 14.67 27.52 13.21
N ASN A 297 13.44 26.98 13.32
CA ASN A 297 12.29 27.66 13.96
C ASN A 297 11.92 28.98 13.26
N SER A 298 11.98 29.02 11.92
CA SER A 298 11.67 30.21 11.12
C SER A 298 10.16 30.41 10.92
N SER A 299 9.74 31.65 10.62
CA SER A 299 8.36 31.96 10.24
C SER A 299 8.11 31.89 8.74
N SER A 300 9.19 31.86 7.94
CA SER A 300 9.14 31.72 6.49
C SER A 300 10.43 31.10 5.97
N TYR A 301 10.31 30.30 4.92
CA TYR A 301 11.44 29.67 4.23
C TYR A 301 11.21 29.64 2.73
N GLU A 302 12.25 29.96 1.95
CA GLU A 302 12.28 29.80 0.49
C GLU A 302 13.09 28.56 0.14
N TYR A 303 12.45 27.63 -0.56
CA TYR A 303 13.08 26.39 -1.02
C TYR A 303 13.46 26.53 -2.51
N ASP A 304 14.74 26.30 -2.81
CA ASP A 304 15.23 26.20 -4.19
C ASP A 304 14.88 24.82 -4.76
N ALA A 305 13.92 24.82 -5.68
CA ALA A 305 13.44 23.64 -6.38
C ALA A 305 14.04 23.51 -7.79
N SER A 306 15.01 24.33 -8.20
CA SER A 306 15.53 24.36 -9.57
C SER A 306 16.08 23.02 -10.05
N SER A 307 16.62 22.20 -9.14
CA SER A 307 17.17 20.87 -9.40
C SER A 307 16.12 19.75 -9.53
N LEU A 308 14.87 20.01 -9.12
CA LEU A 308 13.78 19.03 -9.17
C LEU A 308 13.28 18.84 -10.61
N ALA A 309 12.79 17.64 -10.95
CA ALA A 309 12.14 17.41 -12.23
C ALA A 309 10.70 17.99 -12.21
N PRO A 310 10.11 18.31 -13.38
CA PRO A 310 8.66 18.59 -13.44
C PRO A 310 7.85 17.41 -12.90
N GLY A 311 6.81 17.69 -12.11
CA GLY A 311 6.04 16.65 -11.43
C GLY A 311 5.37 17.13 -10.14
N TRP A 312 4.74 16.18 -9.45
CA TRP A 312 4.10 16.43 -8.15
C TRP A 312 5.02 16.01 -7.00
N TYR A 313 4.98 16.80 -5.93
CA TYR A 313 5.76 16.60 -4.71
C TYR A 313 4.87 16.77 -3.49
N VAL A 314 5.14 16.00 -2.43
CA VAL A 314 4.48 16.19 -1.13
C VAL A 314 5.44 16.90 -0.20
N LEU A 315 4.99 18.02 0.35
CA LEU A 315 5.72 18.80 1.33
C LEU A 315 5.18 18.46 2.72
N GLU A 316 6.07 18.15 3.64
CA GLU A 316 5.77 17.97 5.06
C GLU A 316 6.60 18.97 5.87
N VAL A 317 5.93 19.83 6.63
CA VAL A 317 6.57 20.85 7.46
C VAL A 317 6.31 20.54 8.92
N GLN A 318 7.37 20.24 9.67
CA GLN A 318 7.31 20.13 11.12
C GLN A 318 7.31 21.52 11.75
N SER A 319 6.51 21.70 12.80
CA SER A 319 6.46 22.93 13.58
C SER A 319 6.29 22.61 15.06
N ASN A 320 6.40 23.62 15.92
CA ASN A 320 6.19 23.45 17.36
C ASN A 320 4.73 23.25 17.77
N GLN A 321 3.78 23.33 16.82
CA GLN A 321 2.35 23.07 17.06
C GLN A 321 1.84 21.85 16.30
N GLY A 322 2.72 21.14 15.57
CA GLY A 322 2.36 20.00 14.75
C GLY A 322 2.93 20.02 13.33
N VAL A 323 2.51 19.03 12.53
CA VAL A 323 2.87 18.83 11.12
C VAL A 323 1.88 19.53 10.19
N TRP A 324 2.37 20.18 9.15
CA TRP A 324 1.56 20.63 8.02
C TRP A 324 1.97 19.86 6.77
N ARG A 325 1.00 19.35 5.99
CA ARG A 325 1.26 18.59 4.77
C ARG A 325 0.46 19.17 3.61
N ASN A 326 1.08 19.31 2.43
CA ASN A 326 0.39 19.77 1.22
C ASN A 326 1.16 19.37 -0.04
N ALA A 327 0.46 19.29 -1.17
CA ALA A 327 1.07 19.01 -2.47
C ALA A 327 1.64 20.29 -3.10
N TRP A 328 2.79 20.17 -3.78
CA TRP A 328 3.37 21.20 -4.63
C TRP A 328 3.62 20.65 -6.04
N VAL A 329 3.20 21.39 -7.05
CA VAL A 329 3.34 20.99 -8.47
C VAL A 329 4.44 21.82 -9.12
N LYS A 330 5.45 21.15 -9.68
CA LYS A 330 6.49 21.76 -10.50
C LYS A 330 6.12 21.68 -11.98
N GLU A 331 6.05 22.85 -12.64
CA GLU A 331 5.89 23.01 -14.10
C GLU A 331 7.13 22.64 -14.91
#